data_AF-A0A653WJF8-F1
#
_entry.id   AF-A0A653WJF8-F1
#
_cell.length_a   1.000
_cell.length_b   1.000
_cell.length_c   1.000
_cell.angle_alpha   90.00
_cell.angle_beta   90.00
_cell.angle_gamma   90.00
#
_symmetry.space_group_name_H-M   'P 1'
#
loop_
_entity.id
_entity.type
_entity.pdbx_description
1 polymer ?
#
loop_
_entity_poly.entity_id
_entity_poly.type
_entity_poly.pdbx_seq_one_letter_code
_entity_poly.pdbx_strand_id
1 'polypeptide(L)'
;MPMNRSVLVDDTLRSAVGLEPGGVDREATGSAGLLASRFAVLELAAVAVGAVEDAADRLRIALGYEPMHTALDLGRIAAAYQSDRLLRIDGAAVDAFAPLSGFFAAADGWVRTHANYPHHRRRLSAMLGIGDEATRAELASAIASRSALDLESEAAGVGALLVAVRSAAEWSSTPQAAVGDGPLVRRHGGSVGSTIASRVRPTRRQPLRGLRVLDLTRVIAGPVSTRTLALLGADVLRVDPPQVPEIPWQHTDSGQGKRTAALDASTPRGLATLQTLSDEADILVTGYRPHALERLGLRGRDGLVTGSVDAWGTTGPWGDRRGFDSLVQAATGIALVEGKDGAPGALPAQALDHSAGYLLAAAIVDDVAAVVGGGDAGRSSVSLLRVGAALQRLPRSEERPPSDLPGARCLVTHGAVTTARPGLSAFDDHASPAAVLGSAEPQWTPRS
;
A
#
# COMPACT_ATOMS: atom_id res chain seq x y z
N MET A 1 26.85 -21.22 1.68
CA MET A 1 26.16 -20.72 0.47
C MET A 1 24.75 -20.34 0.88
N PRO A 2 24.19 -19.21 0.40
CA PRO A 2 22.78 -18.91 0.65
C PRO A 2 21.94 -20.08 0.10
N MET A 3 21.03 -20.61 0.91
CA MET A 3 20.12 -21.65 0.43
C MET A 3 19.11 -21.00 -0.51
N ASN A 4 18.98 -21.54 -1.72
CA ASN A 4 17.90 -21.11 -2.61
C ASN A 4 16.58 -21.71 -2.13
N ARG A 5 15.51 -20.92 -2.26
CA ARG A 5 14.13 -21.32 -2.00
C ARG A 5 13.32 -21.14 -3.28
N SER A 6 12.42 -22.08 -3.53
CA SER A 6 11.37 -21.95 -4.53
C SER A 6 10.03 -21.78 -3.79
N VAL A 7 9.21 -20.85 -4.26
CA VAL A 7 7.82 -20.68 -3.82
C VAL A 7 6.94 -20.94 -5.04
N LEU A 8 6.09 -21.95 -4.97
CA LEU A 8 5.08 -22.17 -5.98
C LEU A 8 3.83 -21.35 -5.62
N VAL A 9 3.48 -20.39 -6.46
CA VAL A 9 2.23 -19.63 -6.35
C VAL A 9 1.17 -20.37 -7.17
N ASP A 10 0.52 -21.32 -6.50
CA ASP A 10 -0.59 -22.12 -7.02
C ASP A 10 -1.94 -21.73 -6.39
N ASP A 11 -3.01 -22.40 -6.79
CA ASP A 11 -4.35 -22.17 -6.24
C ASP A 11 -4.45 -22.52 -4.74
N THR A 12 -3.62 -23.43 -4.24
CA THR A 12 -3.54 -23.73 -2.80
C THR A 12 -3.08 -22.51 -2.03
N LEU A 13 -1.99 -21.88 -2.46
CA LEU A 13 -1.42 -20.71 -1.80
C LEU A 13 -2.30 -19.47 -1.98
N ARG A 14 -2.92 -19.27 -3.15
CA ARG A 14 -3.91 -18.21 -3.40
C ARG A 14 -5.10 -18.32 -2.44
N SER A 15 -5.67 -19.53 -2.35
CA SER A 15 -6.81 -19.79 -1.46
C SER A 15 -6.43 -19.60 0.01
N ALA A 16 -5.21 -19.97 0.41
CA ALA A 16 -4.73 -19.81 1.78
C ALA A 16 -4.69 -18.33 2.23
N VAL A 17 -4.40 -17.39 1.32
CA VAL A 17 -4.49 -15.94 1.61
C VAL A 17 -5.89 -15.36 1.38
N GLY A 18 -6.82 -16.13 0.81
CA GLY A 18 -8.20 -15.69 0.54
C GLY A 18 -8.38 -15.00 -0.81
N LEU A 19 -7.57 -15.36 -1.81
CA LEU A 19 -7.83 -15.04 -3.22
C LEU A 19 -8.57 -16.20 -3.89
N GLU A 20 -9.38 -15.88 -4.89
CA GLU A 20 -10.04 -16.88 -5.73
C GLU A 20 -9.01 -17.68 -6.54
N PRO A 21 -9.23 -19.00 -6.72
CA PRO A 21 -8.40 -19.84 -7.58
C PRO A 21 -8.56 -19.49 -9.07
N GLY A 22 -7.68 -20.01 -9.92
CA GLY A 22 -7.74 -19.82 -11.38
C GLY A 22 -6.70 -18.85 -11.94
N GLY A 23 -5.63 -18.60 -11.19
CA GLY A 23 -4.43 -17.94 -11.71
C GLY A 23 -3.47 -18.94 -12.38
N VAL A 24 -2.47 -18.44 -13.09
CA VAL A 24 -1.43 -19.31 -13.68
C VAL A 24 -0.44 -19.73 -12.58
N ASP A 25 -0.18 -21.03 -12.44
CA ASP A 25 0.85 -21.51 -11.52
C ASP A 25 2.20 -20.88 -11.87
N ARG A 26 2.83 -20.22 -10.90
CA ARG A 26 4.12 -19.55 -11.09
C ARG A 26 5.12 -20.06 -10.09
N GLU A 27 6.25 -20.52 -10.61
CA GLU A 27 7.42 -20.74 -9.80
C GLU A 27 8.12 -19.39 -9.53
N ALA A 28 8.41 -19.13 -8.26
CA ALA A 28 9.18 -17.99 -7.81
C ALA A 28 10.50 -18.49 -7.21
N THR A 29 11.63 -18.01 -7.73
CA THR A 29 12.96 -18.46 -7.27
C THR A 29 13.76 -17.31 -6.65
N GLY A 30 14.57 -17.61 -5.64
CA GLY A 30 15.46 -16.65 -5.00
C GLY A 30 16.07 -17.16 -3.70
N SER A 31 16.73 -16.27 -2.96
CA SER A 31 17.33 -16.65 -1.67
C SER A 31 16.26 -16.92 -0.62
N ALA A 32 16.48 -17.93 0.22
CA ALA A 32 15.58 -18.29 1.32
C ALA A 32 15.48 -17.22 2.42
N GLY A 33 16.49 -16.35 2.58
CA GLY A 33 16.55 -15.34 3.63
C GLY A 33 15.84 -14.01 3.33
N LEU A 34 15.21 -13.88 2.16
CA LEU A 34 14.51 -12.65 1.77
C LEU A 34 13.24 -12.45 2.59
N LEU A 35 12.98 -11.21 3.02
CA LEU A 35 11.82 -10.87 3.86
C LEU A 35 11.71 -11.78 5.10
N ALA A 36 12.85 -12.03 5.77
CA ALA A 36 12.92 -12.88 6.95
C ALA A 36 11.95 -12.43 8.07
N SER A 37 11.05 -13.34 8.45
CA SER A 37 9.93 -13.13 9.37
C SER A 37 9.52 -14.49 9.94
N ARG A 38 8.84 -14.49 11.09
CA ARG A 38 8.15 -15.70 11.58
C ARG A 38 6.87 -15.99 10.79
N PHE A 39 6.33 -14.97 10.12
CA PHE A 39 5.23 -15.12 9.18
C PHE A 39 5.76 -15.40 7.76
N ALA A 40 4.93 -16.03 6.94
CA ALA A 40 5.17 -16.29 5.52
C ALA A 40 5.04 -15.01 4.65
N VAL A 41 5.86 -13.99 4.95
CA VAL A 41 5.82 -12.66 4.31
C VAL A 41 6.24 -12.74 2.84
N LEU A 42 7.23 -13.58 2.54
CA LEU A 42 7.72 -13.74 1.17
C LEU A 42 6.66 -14.38 0.26
N GLU A 43 5.90 -15.35 0.80
CA GLU A 43 4.79 -16.01 0.14
C GLU A 43 3.63 -15.06 -0.09
N LEU A 44 3.24 -14.27 0.92
CA LEU A 44 2.24 -13.22 0.75
C LEU A 44 2.66 -12.23 -0.35
N ALA A 45 3.93 -11.82 -0.36
CA ALA A 45 4.46 -10.90 -1.35
C ALA A 45 4.46 -11.50 -2.77
N ALA A 46 4.83 -12.77 -2.90
CA ALA A 46 4.79 -13.50 -4.16
C ALA A 46 3.35 -13.65 -4.70
N VAL A 47 2.38 -13.95 -3.83
CA VAL A 47 0.97 -14.01 -4.21
C VAL A 47 0.45 -12.64 -4.64
N ALA A 48 0.75 -11.58 -3.89
CA ALA A 48 0.27 -10.24 -4.22
C ALA A 48 0.82 -9.73 -5.56
N VAL A 49 2.11 -9.95 -5.85
CA VAL A 49 2.71 -9.59 -7.15
C VAL A 49 2.21 -10.53 -8.26
N GLY A 50 2.09 -11.83 -8.00
CA GLY A 50 1.53 -12.79 -8.93
C GLY A 50 0.09 -12.46 -9.34
N ALA A 51 -0.73 -11.94 -8.42
CA ALA A 51 -2.08 -11.47 -8.71
C ALA A 51 -2.11 -10.32 -9.74
N VAL A 52 -1.10 -9.45 -9.74
CA VAL A 52 -0.97 -8.39 -10.76
C VAL A 52 -0.61 -8.99 -12.12
N GLU A 53 0.31 -9.96 -12.17
CA GLU A 53 0.66 -10.66 -13.41
C GLU A 53 -0.54 -11.42 -13.98
N ASP A 54 -1.32 -12.09 -13.12
CA ASP A 54 -2.56 -12.76 -13.49
C ASP A 54 -3.61 -11.80 -14.05
N ALA A 55 -3.83 -10.66 -13.38
CA ALA A 55 -4.77 -9.63 -13.86
C ALA A 55 -4.31 -9.01 -15.18
N ALA A 56 -3.00 -8.71 -15.31
CA ALA A 56 -2.43 -8.17 -16.53
C ALA A 56 -2.56 -9.15 -17.71
N ASP A 57 -2.37 -10.45 -17.48
CA ASP A 57 -2.59 -11.48 -18.50
C ASP A 57 -4.06 -11.63 -18.89
N ARG A 58 -5.00 -11.57 -17.93
CA ARG A 58 -6.45 -11.52 -18.26
C ARG A 58 -6.80 -10.31 -19.11
N LEU A 59 -6.27 -9.13 -18.78
CA LEU A 59 -6.47 -7.92 -19.59
C LEU A 59 -5.84 -8.06 -20.98
N ARG A 60 -4.63 -8.63 -21.10
CA ARG A 60 -3.99 -8.90 -22.41
C ARG A 60 -4.88 -9.77 -23.28
N ILE A 61 -5.43 -10.86 -22.72
CA ILE A 61 -6.34 -11.77 -23.43
C ILE A 61 -7.60 -11.03 -23.86
N ALA A 62 -8.22 -10.25 -22.99
CA ALA A 62 -9.40 -9.44 -23.32
C ALA A 62 -9.12 -8.42 -24.45
N LEU A 63 -7.88 -7.96 -24.58
CA LEU A 63 -7.42 -7.04 -25.63
C LEU A 63 -6.90 -7.77 -26.89
N GLY A 64 -6.99 -9.10 -26.96
CA GLY A 64 -6.56 -9.91 -28.11
C GLY A 64 -5.05 -10.19 -28.19
N TYR A 65 -4.31 -10.04 -27.09
CA TYR A 65 -2.88 -10.39 -27.00
C TYR A 65 -2.67 -11.72 -26.28
N GLU A 66 -1.59 -12.41 -26.66
CA GLU A 66 -1.08 -13.54 -25.90
C GLU A 66 -0.55 -13.12 -24.51
N PRO A 67 -0.83 -13.90 -23.45
CA PRO A 67 -0.29 -13.66 -22.11
C PRO A 67 1.25 -13.69 -22.11
N MET A 68 1.87 -13.07 -21.10
CA MET A 68 3.33 -13.02 -20.99
C MET A 68 3.92 -14.16 -20.15
N HIS A 69 3.14 -14.79 -19.26
CA HIS A 69 3.58 -15.92 -18.42
C HIS A 69 4.96 -15.73 -17.78
N THR A 70 5.18 -14.59 -17.14
CA THR A 70 6.50 -14.27 -16.57
C THR A 70 6.71 -14.95 -15.22
N ALA A 71 7.88 -15.57 -15.03
CA ALA A 71 8.29 -16.14 -13.75
C ALA A 71 8.51 -15.05 -12.69
N LEU A 72 8.19 -15.36 -11.43
CA LEU A 72 8.36 -14.41 -10.34
C LEU A 72 9.82 -14.41 -9.86
N ASP A 73 10.38 -13.21 -9.67
CA ASP A 73 11.73 -13.04 -9.09
C ASP A 73 11.59 -12.61 -7.62
N LEU A 74 11.87 -13.53 -6.70
CA LEU A 74 11.74 -13.26 -5.26
C LEU A 74 12.68 -12.13 -4.79
N GLY A 75 13.83 -11.95 -5.44
CA GLY A 75 14.74 -10.84 -5.16
C GLY A 75 14.16 -9.49 -5.57
N ARG A 76 13.53 -9.39 -6.74
CA ARG A 76 12.82 -8.17 -7.19
C ARG A 76 11.62 -7.86 -6.30
N ILE A 77 10.85 -8.88 -5.93
CA ILE A 77 9.70 -8.73 -5.03
C ILE A 77 10.15 -8.24 -3.65
N ALA A 78 11.16 -8.88 -3.06
CA ALA A 78 11.72 -8.47 -1.77
C ALA A 78 12.32 -7.05 -1.82
N ALA A 79 13.01 -6.69 -2.90
CA ALA A 79 13.52 -5.33 -3.09
C ALA A 79 12.39 -4.29 -3.14
N ALA A 80 11.29 -4.60 -3.84
CA ALA A 80 10.15 -3.70 -3.90
C ALA A 80 9.48 -3.51 -2.53
N TYR A 81 9.41 -4.57 -1.71
CA TYR A 81 8.85 -4.52 -0.35
C TYR A 81 9.76 -3.83 0.66
N GLN A 82 11.08 -3.86 0.47
CA GLN A 82 12.08 -3.20 1.31
C GLN A 82 12.66 -1.95 0.65
N SER A 83 11.88 -1.32 -0.23
CA SER A 83 12.34 -0.24 -1.11
C SER A 83 12.79 0.98 -0.31
N ASP A 84 12.12 1.31 0.79
CA ASP A 84 12.53 2.30 1.78
C ASP A 84 13.94 2.06 2.35
N ARG A 85 14.29 0.81 2.66
CA ARG A 85 15.62 0.43 3.20
C ARG A 85 16.72 0.45 2.15
N LEU A 86 16.34 0.23 0.89
CA LEU A 86 17.25 0.15 -0.25
C LEU A 86 17.44 1.50 -0.94
N LEU A 87 16.53 2.45 -0.73
CA LEU A 87 16.61 3.80 -1.28
C LEU A 87 17.92 4.47 -0.85
N ARG A 88 18.62 5.04 -1.83
CA ARG A 88 19.74 5.97 -1.60
C ARG A 88 19.49 7.28 -2.33
N ILE A 89 19.77 8.39 -1.65
CA ILE A 89 19.78 9.74 -2.24
C ILE A 89 21.17 10.30 -1.98
N ASP A 90 21.89 10.65 -3.04
CA ASP A 90 23.31 11.06 -2.99
C ASP A 90 24.18 10.01 -2.26
N GLY A 91 23.85 8.73 -2.44
CA GLY A 91 24.52 7.60 -1.78
C GLY A 91 24.15 7.38 -0.31
N ALA A 92 23.38 8.28 0.32
CA ALA A 92 22.96 8.15 1.71
C ALA A 92 21.64 7.37 1.85
N ALA A 93 21.54 6.55 2.90
CA ALA A 93 20.28 5.90 3.27
C ALA A 93 19.28 6.91 3.85
N VAL A 94 18.00 6.61 3.76
CA VAL A 94 16.93 7.42 4.34
C VAL A 94 16.48 6.87 5.68
N ASP A 95 16.04 7.73 6.58
CA ASP A 95 15.38 7.31 7.82
C ASP A 95 13.86 7.23 7.60
N ALA A 96 13.34 6.01 7.66
CA ALA A 96 11.94 5.74 7.39
C ALA A 96 11.01 6.12 8.56
N PHE A 97 11.52 6.29 9.78
CA PHE A 97 10.69 6.52 10.97
C PHE A 97 11.17 7.71 11.78
N ALA A 98 10.26 8.64 12.05
CA ALA A 98 10.56 9.75 12.96
C ALA A 98 10.80 9.25 14.39
N PRO A 99 11.57 9.98 15.24
CA PRO A 99 11.94 9.53 16.58
C PRO A 99 10.78 9.10 17.48
N LEU A 100 9.62 9.76 17.33
CA LEU A 100 8.40 9.52 18.10
C LEU A 100 7.49 8.42 17.50
N SER A 101 7.91 7.75 16.42
CA SER A 101 7.23 6.59 15.83
C SER A 101 7.87 5.31 16.31
N GLY A 102 7.24 4.66 17.31
CA GLY A 102 7.92 3.61 18.06
C GLY A 102 6.96 2.69 18.80
N PHE A 103 7.49 1.56 19.26
CA PHE A 103 6.91 0.88 20.41
C PHE A 103 7.39 1.56 21.69
N PHE A 104 6.48 1.72 22.64
CA PHE A 104 6.71 2.30 23.95
C PHE A 104 6.02 1.46 25.02
N ALA A 105 6.72 1.17 26.11
CA ALA A 105 6.15 0.45 27.23
C ALA A 105 5.13 1.34 27.95
N ALA A 106 3.96 0.78 28.21
CA ALA A 106 2.86 1.35 28.99
C ALA A 106 2.77 0.59 30.33
N ALA A 107 1.87 1.01 31.22
CA ALA A 107 1.76 0.43 32.56
C ALA A 107 1.38 -1.06 32.56
N ASP A 108 0.62 -1.50 31.56
CA ASP A 108 0.01 -2.82 31.43
C ASP A 108 0.37 -3.52 30.12
N GLY A 109 1.38 -3.02 29.38
CA GLY A 109 1.79 -3.61 28.11
C GLY A 109 2.59 -2.65 27.24
N TRP A 110 2.24 -2.59 25.96
CA TRP A 110 2.93 -1.75 24.98
C TRP A 110 1.93 -0.97 24.13
N VAL A 111 2.36 0.19 23.64
CA VAL A 111 1.67 0.95 22.61
C VAL A 111 2.58 1.15 21.41
N ARG A 112 1.97 1.25 20.23
CA ARG A 112 2.64 1.67 18.99
C ARG A 112 2.15 3.05 18.60
N THR A 113 3.08 3.98 18.43
CA THR A 113 2.80 5.33 17.93
C THR A 113 3.21 5.48 16.46
N HIS A 114 2.55 6.39 15.75
CA HIS A 114 2.94 6.80 14.40
C HIS A 114 2.96 8.32 14.27
N ALA A 115 4.13 8.93 14.40
CA ALA A 115 4.36 10.36 14.41
C ALA A 115 5.28 10.84 13.25
N ASN A 116 5.34 10.10 12.14
CA ASN A 116 6.20 10.43 10.99
C ASN A 116 5.88 11.79 10.35
N TYR A 117 4.62 12.22 10.41
CA TYR A 117 4.21 13.52 9.87
C TYR A 117 4.12 14.58 10.98
N PRO A 118 4.49 15.84 10.72
CA PRO A 118 4.44 16.91 11.72
C PRO A 118 3.07 17.09 12.37
N HIS A 119 1.99 16.97 11.61
CA HIS A 119 0.64 17.09 12.14
C HIS A 119 0.18 15.88 12.97
N HIS A 120 0.81 14.71 12.82
CA HIS A 120 0.61 13.57 13.71
C HIS A 120 1.45 13.73 14.98
N ARG A 121 2.71 14.19 14.85
CA ARG A 121 3.58 14.56 15.98
C ARG A 121 2.88 15.54 16.92
N ARG A 122 2.38 16.66 16.40
CA ARG A 122 1.68 17.69 17.19
C ARG A 122 0.48 17.14 17.97
N ARG A 123 -0.34 16.27 17.35
CA ARG A 123 -1.51 15.68 18.03
C ARG A 123 -1.09 14.75 19.17
N LEU A 124 -0.06 13.92 18.94
CA LEU A 124 0.49 13.04 19.96
C LEU A 124 1.11 13.84 21.12
N SER A 125 1.91 14.85 20.81
CA SER A 125 2.55 15.71 21.81
C SER A 125 1.51 16.45 22.66
N ALA A 126 0.51 17.06 22.02
CA ALA A 126 -0.57 17.77 22.71
C ALA A 126 -1.39 16.84 23.62
N MET A 127 -1.72 15.63 23.15
CA MET A 127 -2.44 14.64 23.95
C MET A 127 -1.66 14.24 25.21
N LEU A 128 -0.34 14.07 25.10
CA LEU A 128 0.50 13.64 26.21
C LEU A 128 1.02 14.79 27.08
N GLY A 129 0.70 16.05 26.74
CA GLY A 129 1.21 17.22 27.44
C GLY A 129 2.74 17.39 27.34
N ILE A 130 3.36 16.86 26.28
CA ILE A 130 4.81 16.98 26.04
C ILE A 130 5.10 18.03 24.96
N GLY A 131 6.34 18.52 24.93
CA GLY A 131 6.78 19.48 23.92
C GLY A 131 6.72 18.95 22.48
N ASP A 132 6.66 19.87 21.52
CA ASP A 132 6.66 19.52 20.10
C ASP A 132 7.98 18.86 19.67
N GLU A 133 9.10 19.33 20.21
CA GLU A 133 10.44 18.78 19.98
C GLU A 133 10.83 17.75 21.06
N ALA A 134 9.84 17.11 21.68
CA ALA A 134 10.07 16.09 22.69
C ALA A 134 10.93 14.95 22.12
N THR A 135 11.86 14.50 22.94
CA THR A 135 12.70 13.35 22.68
C THR A 135 11.92 12.05 22.84
N ARG A 136 12.48 10.96 22.29
CA ARG A 136 11.96 9.61 22.49
C ARG A 136 11.86 9.23 23.99
N ALA A 137 12.79 9.71 24.81
CA ALA A 137 12.80 9.43 26.25
C ALA A 137 11.67 10.15 26.99
N GLU A 138 11.41 11.42 26.67
CA GLU A 138 10.28 12.17 27.24
C GLU A 138 8.94 11.55 26.85
N LEU A 139 8.79 11.13 25.57
CA LEU A 139 7.61 10.39 25.13
C LEU A 139 7.45 9.07 25.91
N ALA A 140 8.53 8.31 26.09
CA ALA A 140 8.49 7.06 26.86
C ALA A 140 8.05 7.33 28.31
N SER A 141 8.58 8.36 28.95
CA SER A 141 8.20 8.76 30.32
C SER A 141 6.72 9.13 30.43
N ALA A 142 6.16 9.81 29.43
CA ALA A 142 4.75 10.22 29.41
C ALA A 142 3.78 9.03 29.22
N ILE A 143 4.26 7.93 28.64
CA ILE A 143 3.46 6.72 28.38
C ILE A 143 3.58 5.70 29.53
N ALA A 144 4.76 5.57 30.14
CA ALA A 144 5.14 4.46 31.01
C ALA A 144 4.17 4.16 32.16
N SER A 145 3.54 5.18 32.75
CA SER A 145 2.64 5.02 33.90
C SER A 145 1.16 4.97 33.54
N ARG A 146 0.81 4.86 32.26
CA ARG A 146 -0.56 4.93 31.75
C ARG A 146 -0.99 3.61 31.13
N SER A 147 -2.26 3.24 31.21
CA SER A 147 -2.79 2.04 30.53
C SER A 147 -2.73 2.20 29.01
N ALA A 148 -2.33 1.14 28.32
CA ALA A 148 -2.26 1.10 26.85
C ALA A 148 -3.62 1.33 26.19
N LEU A 149 -4.69 0.77 26.76
CA LEU A 149 -6.05 0.91 26.20
C LEU A 149 -6.65 2.30 26.46
N ASP A 150 -6.36 2.91 27.61
CA ASP A 150 -6.77 4.28 27.91
C ASP A 150 -6.08 5.27 26.95
N LEU A 151 -4.77 5.08 26.73
CA LEU A 151 -4.00 5.87 25.77
C LEU A 151 -4.55 5.75 24.34
N GLU A 152 -4.89 4.54 23.90
CA GLU A 152 -5.50 4.32 22.58
C GLU A 152 -6.86 5.02 22.46
N SER A 153 -7.68 4.93 23.51
CA SER A 153 -9.01 5.54 23.54
C SER A 153 -8.93 7.06 23.49
N GLU A 154 -8.02 7.66 24.27
CA GLU A 154 -7.73 9.10 24.22
C GLU A 154 -7.23 9.52 22.83
N ALA A 155 -6.26 8.76 22.27
CA ALA A 155 -5.68 9.03 20.97
C ALA A 155 -6.73 9.02 19.86
N ALA A 156 -7.65 8.05 19.90
CA ALA A 156 -8.78 7.99 18.97
C ALA A 156 -9.67 9.24 19.08
N GLY A 157 -9.92 9.75 20.28
CA GLY A 157 -10.75 10.93 20.53
C GLY A 157 -10.16 12.24 19.97
N VAL A 158 -8.83 12.38 19.97
CA VAL A 158 -8.14 13.60 19.47
C VAL A 158 -7.49 13.43 18.10
N GLY A 159 -7.65 12.25 17.49
CA GLY A 159 -7.07 11.91 16.19
C GLY A 159 -5.54 11.75 16.19
N ALA A 160 -4.96 11.47 17.36
CA ALA A 160 -3.57 11.03 17.47
C ALA A 160 -3.45 9.56 17.01
N LEU A 161 -2.22 9.16 16.65
CA LEU A 161 -1.94 7.82 16.13
C LEU A 161 -1.17 7.02 17.17
N LEU A 162 -1.93 6.38 18.05
CA LEU A 162 -1.43 5.48 19.09
C LEU A 162 -2.41 4.32 19.21
N VAL A 163 -1.89 3.09 19.17
CA VAL A 163 -2.66 1.85 19.25
C VAL A 163 -2.01 0.94 20.30
N ALA A 164 -2.83 0.30 21.13
CA ALA A 164 -2.37 -0.71 22.08
C ALA A 164 -1.89 -1.95 21.33
N VAL A 165 -0.73 -2.47 21.72
CA VAL A 165 -0.22 -3.75 21.22
C VAL A 165 -1.01 -4.87 21.88
N ARG A 166 -1.53 -5.79 21.08
CA ARG A 166 -2.35 -6.91 21.53
C ARG A 166 -1.79 -8.22 21.03
N SER A 167 -2.13 -9.32 21.70
CA SER A 167 -2.05 -10.67 21.16
C SER A 167 -3.16 -10.93 20.12
N ALA A 168 -3.01 -11.99 19.32
CA ALA A 168 -4.04 -12.39 18.37
C ALA A 168 -5.37 -12.77 19.09
N ALA A 169 -5.28 -13.37 20.28
CA ALA A 169 -6.45 -13.72 21.08
C ALA A 169 -7.19 -12.47 21.58
N GLU A 170 -6.47 -11.50 22.14
CA GLU A 170 -7.06 -10.22 22.58
C GLU A 170 -7.63 -9.42 21.39
N TRP A 171 -6.98 -9.45 20.23
CA TRP A 171 -7.53 -8.83 19.03
C TRP A 171 -8.86 -9.48 18.63
N SER A 172 -8.91 -10.81 18.59
CA SER A 172 -10.08 -11.57 18.14
C SER A 172 -11.34 -11.35 18.99
N SER A 173 -11.18 -10.92 20.25
CA SER A 173 -12.31 -10.56 21.12
C SER A 173 -12.81 -9.12 20.93
N THR A 174 -12.12 -8.31 20.11
CA THR A 174 -12.58 -6.94 19.82
C THR A 174 -13.67 -6.93 18.75
N PRO A 175 -14.62 -5.97 18.79
CA PRO A 175 -15.64 -5.85 17.75
C PRO A 175 -15.06 -5.53 16.35
N GLN A 176 -13.84 -4.98 16.27
CA GLN A 176 -13.22 -4.65 14.98
C GLN A 176 -12.66 -5.89 14.26
N ALA A 177 -12.31 -6.96 14.98
CA ALA A 177 -11.65 -8.12 14.39
C ALA A 177 -12.47 -8.80 13.29
N ALA A 178 -13.80 -8.86 13.45
CA ALA A 178 -14.71 -9.47 12.47
C ALA A 178 -14.63 -8.82 11.06
N VAL A 179 -14.16 -7.58 10.95
CA VAL A 179 -13.96 -6.91 9.64
C VAL A 179 -12.83 -7.56 8.84
N GLY A 180 -11.89 -8.23 9.53
CA GLY A 180 -10.77 -8.98 8.96
C GLY A 180 -11.16 -10.29 8.28
N ASP A 181 -12.36 -10.82 8.55
CA ASP A 181 -12.84 -12.09 7.99
C ASP A 181 -13.44 -11.95 6.58
N GLY A 182 -13.59 -10.71 6.10
CA GLY A 182 -14.09 -10.43 4.76
C GLY A 182 -13.11 -10.79 3.63
N PRO A 183 -13.56 -10.69 2.36
CA PRO A 183 -12.71 -10.97 1.21
C PRO A 183 -11.53 -10.00 1.14
N LEU A 184 -10.36 -10.52 0.74
CA LEU A 184 -9.11 -9.77 0.66
C LEU A 184 -9.23 -8.56 -0.28
N VAL A 185 -9.86 -8.79 -1.44
CA VAL A 185 -10.33 -7.74 -2.35
C VAL A 185 -11.86 -7.72 -2.28
N ARG A 186 -12.42 -6.61 -1.80
CA ARG A 186 -13.88 -6.39 -1.82
C ARG A 186 -14.25 -5.65 -3.09
N ARG A 187 -15.05 -6.31 -3.93
CA ARG A 187 -15.71 -5.70 -5.09
C ARG A 187 -17.07 -5.14 -4.66
N HIS A 188 -17.38 -3.96 -5.15
CA HIS A 188 -18.65 -3.26 -4.94
C HIS A 188 -19.41 -3.22 -6.28
N GLY A 189 -20.71 -2.91 -6.25
CA GLY A 189 -21.51 -2.77 -7.46
C GLY A 189 -20.86 -1.81 -8.48
N GLY A 190 -20.86 -2.21 -9.75
CA GLY A 190 -20.28 -1.43 -10.84
C GLY A 190 -21.19 -0.32 -11.35
N SER A 191 -20.68 0.47 -12.29
CA SER A 191 -21.46 1.47 -13.03
C SER A 191 -21.37 1.24 -14.53
N VAL A 192 -22.49 1.39 -15.23
CA VAL A 192 -22.59 1.29 -16.68
C VAL A 192 -21.95 2.49 -17.37
N GLY A 193 -21.64 2.37 -18.67
CA GLY A 193 -21.28 3.52 -19.51
C GLY A 193 -19.80 3.92 -19.51
N SER A 194 -18.88 2.98 -19.25
CA SER A 194 -17.44 3.28 -19.29
C SER A 194 -16.91 3.57 -20.69
N THR A 195 -16.02 4.54 -20.79
CA THR A 195 -15.28 4.87 -22.03
C THR A 195 -13.96 4.12 -22.17
N ILE A 196 -13.54 3.31 -21.19
CA ILE A 196 -12.24 2.63 -21.15
C ILE A 196 -11.98 1.81 -22.43
N ALA A 197 -12.94 1.00 -22.85
CA ALA A 197 -12.79 0.13 -24.04
C ALA A 197 -12.46 0.93 -25.31
N SER A 198 -12.98 2.15 -25.44
CA SER A 198 -12.70 3.03 -26.60
C SER A 198 -11.37 3.79 -26.51
N ARG A 199 -10.81 3.93 -25.29
CA ARG A 199 -9.65 4.78 -24.99
C ARG A 199 -8.34 4.02 -24.83
N VAL A 200 -8.40 2.74 -24.48
CA VAL A 200 -7.21 1.91 -24.35
C VAL A 200 -6.45 1.84 -25.68
N ARG A 201 -5.13 2.00 -25.64
CA ARG A 201 -4.18 1.91 -26.77
C ARG A 201 -3.03 0.97 -26.37
N PRO A 202 -3.35 -0.30 -26.10
CA PRO A 202 -2.45 -1.20 -25.40
C PRO A 202 -1.28 -1.62 -26.28
N THR A 203 -0.20 -2.06 -25.65
CA THR A 203 0.76 -2.98 -26.25
C THR A 203 0.74 -4.27 -25.45
N ARG A 204 1.34 -5.36 -25.99
CA ARG A 204 1.45 -6.61 -25.23
C ARG A 204 2.10 -6.42 -23.86
N ARG A 205 3.15 -5.59 -23.75
CA ARG A 205 3.82 -5.31 -22.46
C ARG A 205 3.03 -4.35 -21.58
N GLN A 206 2.43 -3.32 -22.16
CA GLN A 206 1.74 -2.23 -21.46
C GLN A 206 0.23 -2.25 -21.78
N PRO A 207 -0.57 -3.08 -21.09
CA PRO A 207 -1.99 -3.25 -21.39
C PRO A 207 -2.86 -2.07 -20.94
N LEU A 208 -2.38 -1.21 -20.03
CA LEU A 208 -3.11 0.00 -19.58
C LEU A 208 -2.78 1.26 -20.37
N ARG A 209 -1.92 1.14 -21.40
CA ARG A 209 -1.52 2.30 -22.21
C ARG A 209 -2.74 3.01 -22.80
N GLY A 210 -2.73 4.34 -22.71
CA GLY A 210 -3.80 5.21 -23.17
C GLY A 210 -4.84 5.53 -22.11
N LEU A 211 -4.86 4.85 -20.95
CA LEU A 211 -5.77 5.14 -19.84
C LEU A 211 -5.19 6.17 -18.87
N ARG A 212 -6.07 7.00 -18.29
CA ARG A 212 -5.72 8.03 -17.30
C ARG A 212 -6.13 7.59 -15.88
N VAL A 213 -5.20 7.68 -14.94
CA VAL A 213 -5.40 7.33 -13.52
C VAL A 213 -5.24 8.55 -12.65
N LEU A 214 -6.33 9.01 -12.04
CA LEU A 214 -6.29 10.05 -11.01
C LEU A 214 -5.91 9.41 -9.67
N ASP A 215 -4.69 9.72 -9.21
CA ASP A 215 -4.12 9.20 -7.96
C ASP A 215 -4.35 10.21 -6.82
N LEU A 216 -5.31 9.92 -5.94
CA LEU A 216 -5.59 10.65 -4.70
C LEU A 216 -5.08 9.87 -3.48
N THR A 217 -4.01 9.10 -3.67
CA THR A 217 -3.41 8.27 -2.63
C THR A 217 -2.11 8.86 -2.09
N ARG A 218 -1.71 8.37 -0.92
CA ARG A 218 -0.54 8.84 -0.16
C ARG A 218 0.09 7.69 0.60
N VAL A 219 1.25 7.95 1.22
CA VAL A 219 1.97 6.96 2.03
C VAL A 219 2.53 5.82 1.15
N ILE A 220 2.07 4.57 1.30
CA ILE A 220 2.68 3.40 0.62
C ILE A 220 1.66 2.60 -0.21
N ALA A 221 0.59 2.05 0.38
CA ALA A 221 -0.26 1.09 -0.32
C ALA A 221 -0.87 1.63 -1.62
N GLY A 222 -1.51 2.81 -1.56
CA GLY A 222 -2.06 3.44 -2.74
C GLY A 222 -1.00 3.82 -3.77
N PRO A 223 0.12 4.48 -3.37
CA PRO A 223 1.22 4.79 -4.29
C PRO A 223 1.87 3.57 -4.95
N VAL A 224 1.96 2.44 -4.25
CA VAL A 224 2.40 1.14 -4.82
C VAL A 224 1.41 0.67 -5.88
N SER A 225 0.11 0.79 -5.62
CA SER A 225 -0.93 0.46 -6.60
C SER A 225 -0.80 1.31 -7.85
N THR A 226 -0.76 2.63 -7.72
CA THR A 226 -0.74 3.55 -8.86
C THR A 226 0.59 3.55 -9.61
N ARG A 227 1.73 3.31 -8.94
CA ARG A 227 3.01 3.04 -9.60
C ARG A 227 2.96 1.77 -10.44
N THR A 228 2.30 0.73 -9.95
CA THR A 228 2.09 -0.51 -10.71
C THR A 228 1.23 -0.26 -11.95
N LEU A 229 0.17 0.55 -11.84
CA LEU A 229 -0.64 0.95 -13.00
C LEU A 229 0.17 1.78 -14.02
N ALA A 230 1.05 2.67 -13.56
CA ALA A 230 1.97 3.42 -14.43
C ALA A 230 2.95 2.48 -15.17
N LEU A 231 3.50 1.49 -14.47
CA LEU A 231 4.38 0.48 -15.05
C LEU A 231 3.70 -0.29 -16.20
N LEU A 232 2.42 -0.63 -16.01
CA LEU A 232 1.57 -1.25 -17.03
C LEU A 232 1.10 -0.29 -18.14
N GLY A 233 1.52 0.98 -18.09
CA GLY A 233 1.40 1.96 -19.18
C GLY A 233 0.37 3.08 -18.97
N ALA A 234 -0.32 3.14 -17.83
CA ALA A 234 -1.29 4.22 -17.58
C ALA A 234 -0.62 5.59 -17.41
N ASP A 235 -1.28 6.67 -17.86
CA ASP A 235 -0.91 8.05 -17.52
C ASP A 235 -1.45 8.36 -16.12
N VAL A 236 -0.56 8.35 -15.13
CA VAL A 236 -0.93 8.57 -13.73
C VAL A 236 -0.62 10.01 -13.33
N LEU A 237 -1.67 10.74 -12.96
CA LEU A 237 -1.57 12.06 -12.35
C LEU A 237 -1.94 11.96 -10.88
N ARG A 238 -0.94 12.12 -10.02
CA ARG A 238 -1.15 12.25 -8.57
C ARG A 238 -1.43 13.69 -8.19
N VAL A 239 -2.43 13.89 -7.35
CA VAL A 239 -2.82 15.20 -6.84
C VAL A 239 -2.71 15.21 -5.32
N ASP A 240 -1.86 16.10 -4.79
CA ASP A 240 -1.64 16.27 -3.36
C ASP A 240 -2.17 17.62 -2.83
N PRO A 241 -2.79 17.65 -1.64
CA PRO A 241 -3.19 18.89 -1.00
C PRO A 241 -1.96 19.61 -0.40
N PRO A 242 -1.77 20.92 -0.66
CA PRO A 242 -0.58 21.65 -0.20
C PRO A 242 -0.51 21.79 1.33
N GLN A 243 -1.64 21.69 2.04
CA GLN A 243 -1.71 21.86 3.51
C GLN A 243 -1.20 20.64 4.28
N VAL A 244 -1.06 19.49 3.62
CA VAL A 244 -0.58 18.26 4.23
C VAL A 244 0.54 17.74 3.32
N PRO A 245 1.76 18.25 3.42
CA PRO A 245 2.84 17.83 2.52
C PRO A 245 3.15 16.34 2.69
N GLU A 246 3.59 15.70 1.60
CA GLU A 246 4.11 14.34 1.63
C GLU A 246 5.57 14.32 2.13
N ILE A 247 6.01 13.19 2.69
CA ILE A 247 7.40 13.00 3.08
C ILE A 247 8.26 12.86 1.81
N PRO A 248 9.27 13.72 1.57
CA PRO A 248 9.98 13.77 0.29
C PRO A 248 10.63 12.44 -0.14
N TRP A 249 11.26 11.73 0.79
CA TRP A 249 11.89 10.45 0.47
C TRP A 249 10.85 9.36 0.12
N GLN A 250 9.66 9.37 0.74
CA GLN A 250 8.59 8.43 0.41
C GLN A 250 8.07 8.65 -1.01
N HIS A 251 7.93 9.92 -1.41
CA HIS A 251 7.58 10.24 -2.79
C HIS A 251 8.68 9.82 -3.76
N THR A 252 9.95 10.06 -3.41
CA THR A 252 11.09 9.60 -4.23
C THR A 252 11.08 8.08 -4.42
N ASP A 253 10.68 7.34 -3.39
CA ASP A 253 10.60 5.88 -3.42
C ASP A 253 9.40 5.32 -4.19
N SER A 254 8.25 6.01 -4.21
CA SER A 254 6.98 5.48 -4.74
C SER A 254 6.38 6.27 -5.91
N GLY A 255 7.05 7.35 -6.31
CA GLY A 255 6.60 8.30 -7.32
C GLY A 255 6.98 7.94 -8.76
N GLN A 256 7.70 6.84 -8.99
CA GLN A 256 8.21 6.46 -10.31
C GLN A 256 7.08 6.29 -11.32
N GLY A 257 7.30 6.75 -12.56
CA GLY A 257 6.32 6.67 -13.64
C GLY A 257 5.12 7.62 -13.53
N LYS A 258 5.05 8.48 -12.50
CA LYS A 258 3.89 9.35 -12.24
C LYS A 258 4.20 10.83 -12.44
N ARG A 259 3.21 11.59 -12.91
CA ARG A 259 3.19 13.06 -12.80
C ARG A 259 2.56 13.43 -11.46
N THR A 260 3.03 14.50 -10.82
CA THR A 260 2.49 14.95 -9.53
C THR A 260 2.21 16.44 -9.54
N ALA A 261 1.02 16.82 -9.07
CA ALA A 261 0.56 18.21 -9.00
C ALA A 261 0.06 18.54 -7.60
N ALA A 262 0.33 19.76 -7.13
CA ALA A 262 -0.27 20.28 -5.92
C ALA A 262 -1.61 20.97 -6.26
N LEU A 263 -2.66 20.67 -5.50
CA LEU A 263 -3.98 21.28 -5.72
C LEU A 263 -4.73 21.45 -4.40
N ASP A 264 -5.12 22.68 -4.10
CA ASP A 264 -6.00 22.97 -2.97
C ASP A 264 -7.48 22.79 -3.34
N ALA A 265 -7.95 21.55 -3.26
CA ALA A 265 -9.34 21.19 -3.54
C ALA A 265 -10.34 21.70 -2.49
N SER A 266 -9.90 22.35 -1.40
CA SER A 266 -10.81 23.00 -0.44
C SER A 266 -11.36 24.34 -0.95
N THR A 267 -10.70 24.93 -1.96
CA THR A 267 -11.18 26.14 -2.62
C THR A 267 -12.18 25.82 -3.73
N PRO A 268 -13.16 26.70 -4.04
CA PRO A 268 -14.09 26.48 -5.14
C PRO A 268 -13.40 26.24 -6.50
N ARG A 269 -12.31 26.98 -6.77
CA ARG A 269 -11.52 26.82 -8.00
C ARG A 269 -10.79 25.47 -8.02
N GLY A 270 -10.14 25.10 -6.92
CA GLY A 270 -9.42 23.83 -6.85
C GLY A 270 -10.34 22.62 -6.93
N LEU A 271 -11.53 22.69 -6.31
CA LEU A 271 -12.56 21.66 -6.45
C LEU A 271 -13.04 21.54 -7.91
N ALA A 272 -13.25 22.66 -8.61
CA ALA A 272 -13.64 22.64 -10.02
C ALA A 272 -12.54 22.01 -10.91
N THR A 273 -11.26 22.31 -10.63
CA THR A 273 -10.13 21.66 -11.30
C THR A 273 -10.09 20.16 -11.01
N LEU A 274 -10.26 19.75 -9.75
CA LEU A 274 -10.29 18.34 -9.38
C LEU A 274 -11.46 17.59 -10.03
N GLN A 275 -12.64 18.21 -10.10
CA GLN A 275 -13.79 17.65 -10.81
C GLN A 275 -13.47 17.44 -12.29
N THR A 276 -12.85 18.42 -12.96
CA THR A 276 -12.44 18.29 -14.37
C THR A 276 -11.46 17.13 -14.56
N LEU A 277 -10.47 17.01 -13.68
CA LEU A 277 -9.52 15.90 -13.71
C LEU A 277 -10.22 14.54 -13.55
N SER A 278 -11.18 14.45 -12.63
CA SER A 278 -11.98 13.24 -12.38
C SER A 278 -12.89 12.90 -13.57
N ASP A 279 -13.50 13.92 -14.18
CA ASP A 279 -14.39 13.75 -15.34
C ASP A 279 -13.66 13.23 -16.58
N GLU A 280 -12.36 13.51 -16.67
CA GLU A 280 -11.49 13.04 -17.76
C GLU A 280 -10.75 11.73 -17.46
N ALA A 281 -10.72 11.30 -16.20
CA ALA A 281 -10.04 10.08 -15.77
C ALA A 281 -10.80 8.82 -16.24
N ASP A 282 -10.06 7.73 -16.38
CA ASP A 282 -10.62 6.40 -16.63
C ASP A 282 -10.67 5.58 -15.35
N ILE A 283 -9.71 5.84 -14.46
CA ILE A 283 -9.55 5.20 -13.16
C ILE A 283 -9.33 6.29 -12.10
N LEU A 284 -9.97 6.16 -10.94
CA LEU A 284 -9.67 6.97 -9.75
C LEU A 284 -9.24 6.05 -8.61
N VAL A 285 -8.10 6.36 -7.99
CA VAL A 285 -7.59 5.61 -6.83
C VAL A 285 -7.50 6.55 -5.63
N THR A 286 -8.06 6.14 -4.49
CA THR A 286 -8.07 6.95 -3.27
C THR A 286 -7.66 6.16 -2.02
N GLY A 287 -6.90 6.81 -1.15
CA GLY A 287 -6.58 6.30 0.20
C GLY A 287 -7.33 7.07 1.29
N TYR A 288 -8.35 7.85 0.93
CA TYR A 288 -9.04 8.70 1.88
C TYR A 288 -10.07 7.92 2.69
N ARG A 289 -10.34 8.41 3.91
CA ARG A 289 -11.36 7.85 4.79
C ARG A 289 -12.74 7.84 4.11
N PRO A 290 -13.65 6.96 4.56
CA PRO A 290 -15.03 6.96 4.10
C PRO A 290 -15.64 8.36 4.07
N HIS A 291 -16.41 8.62 3.01
CA HIS A 291 -17.11 9.89 2.75
C HIS A 291 -16.21 11.13 2.61
N ALA A 292 -14.87 11.00 2.55
CA ALA A 292 -13.98 12.15 2.46
C ALA A 292 -14.10 12.90 1.12
N LEU A 293 -14.24 12.17 0.01
CA LEU A 293 -14.46 12.78 -1.31
C LEU A 293 -15.84 13.44 -1.41
N GLU A 294 -16.86 12.82 -0.82
CA GLU A 294 -18.21 13.39 -0.73
C GLU A 294 -18.22 14.67 0.09
N ARG A 295 -17.56 14.68 1.27
CA ARG A 295 -17.39 15.88 2.10
C ARG A 295 -16.57 16.98 1.41
N LEU A 296 -15.63 16.60 0.53
CA LEU A 296 -14.89 17.53 -0.30
C LEU A 296 -15.77 18.15 -1.40
N GLY A 297 -16.91 17.52 -1.72
CA GLY A 297 -17.81 17.93 -2.79
C GLY A 297 -17.46 17.38 -4.17
N LEU A 298 -16.54 16.40 -4.25
CA LEU A 298 -16.21 15.73 -5.50
C LEU A 298 -17.35 14.81 -5.90
N ARG A 299 -17.92 15.03 -7.09
CA ARG A 299 -19.07 14.26 -7.59
C ARG A 299 -18.58 13.00 -8.26
N GLY A 300 -19.28 11.88 -8.01
CA GLY A 300 -19.06 10.64 -8.73
C GLY A 300 -19.43 10.77 -10.22
N ARG A 301 -18.80 9.95 -11.05
CA ARG A 301 -19.09 9.82 -12.48
C ARG A 301 -19.33 8.35 -12.82
N ASP A 302 -20.37 8.07 -13.60
CA ASP A 302 -20.60 6.73 -14.13
C ASP A 302 -19.46 6.30 -15.07
N GLY A 303 -19.30 4.98 -15.22
CA GLY A 303 -18.30 4.38 -16.09
C GLY A 303 -16.84 4.56 -15.63
N LEU A 304 -16.62 5.10 -14.42
CA LEU A 304 -15.29 5.26 -13.81
C LEU A 304 -14.92 4.02 -13.00
N VAL A 305 -13.79 3.39 -13.32
CA VAL A 305 -13.22 2.34 -12.45
C VAL A 305 -12.66 3.00 -11.21
N THR A 306 -12.99 2.47 -10.03
CA THR A 306 -12.59 3.09 -8.75
C THR A 306 -11.89 2.10 -7.84
N GLY A 307 -10.74 2.51 -7.31
CA GLY A 307 -9.98 1.73 -6.34
C GLY A 307 -9.85 2.47 -5.01
N SER A 308 -10.06 1.79 -3.89
CA SER A 308 -9.80 2.38 -2.57
C SER A 308 -8.96 1.49 -1.67
N VAL A 309 -8.08 2.11 -0.87
CA VAL A 309 -7.33 1.41 0.17
C VAL A 309 -7.51 2.09 1.52
N ASP A 310 -7.68 1.28 2.56
CA ASP A 310 -7.81 1.75 3.94
C ASP A 310 -7.07 0.82 4.91
N ALA A 311 -6.97 1.22 6.19
CA ALA A 311 -6.27 0.42 7.19
C ALA A 311 -7.17 -0.64 7.85
N TRP A 312 -8.40 -0.28 8.24
CA TRP A 312 -9.20 -1.04 9.20
C TRP A 312 -10.45 -1.70 8.60
N GLY A 313 -10.68 -1.55 7.31
CA GLY A 313 -11.97 -1.68 6.63
C GLY A 313 -12.84 -0.45 6.82
N THR A 314 -13.93 -0.34 6.05
CA THR A 314 -14.88 0.78 6.10
C THR A 314 -16.07 0.54 7.04
N THR A 315 -16.00 -0.52 7.87
CA THR A 315 -17.06 -0.95 8.78
C THR A 315 -16.50 -1.18 10.17
N GLY A 316 -17.38 -1.28 11.17
CA GLY A 316 -16.98 -1.48 12.56
C GLY A 316 -16.49 -0.19 13.24
N PRO A 317 -16.21 -0.24 14.55
CA PRO A 317 -15.87 0.96 15.34
C PRO A 317 -14.58 1.68 14.91
N TRP A 318 -13.73 1.05 14.09
CA TRP A 318 -12.50 1.66 13.60
C TRP A 318 -12.58 2.10 12.13
N GLY A 319 -13.75 2.00 11.49
CA GLY A 319 -13.92 2.28 10.06
C GLY A 319 -13.57 3.71 9.63
N ASP A 320 -13.71 4.68 10.53
CA ASP A 320 -13.35 6.09 10.30
C ASP A 320 -11.97 6.47 10.89
N ARG A 321 -11.29 5.53 11.55
CA ARG A 321 -9.98 5.78 12.16
C ARG A 321 -8.91 5.85 11.08
N ARG A 322 -7.89 6.67 11.35
CA ARG A 322 -6.64 6.62 10.58
C ARG A 322 -5.89 5.35 10.97
N GLY A 323 -5.11 4.83 10.05
CA GLY A 323 -4.25 3.68 10.32
C GLY A 323 -3.06 3.67 9.38
N PHE A 324 -2.07 2.91 9.80
CA PHE A 324 -0.82 2.66 9.10
C PHE A 324 -0.51 1.18 9.32
N ASP A 325 0.22 0.57 8.40
CA ASP A 325 0.62 -0.84 8.49
C ASP A 325 1.18 -1.17 9.88
N SER A 326 2.14 -0.39 10.38
CA SER A 326 2.71 -0.63 11.72
C SER A 326 1.69 -0.58 12.88
N LEU A 327 0.60 0.19 12.76
CA LEU A 327 -0.48 0.20 13.76
C LEU A 327 -1.36 -1.04 13.63
N VAL A 328 -1.62 -1.51 12.40
CA VAL A 328 -2.35 -2.75 12.15
C VAL A 328 -1.55 -3.94 12.70
N GLN A 329 -0.23 -3.97 12.50
CA GLN A 329 0.64 -5.01 13.07
C GLN A 329 0.55 -5.04 14.61
N ALA A 330 0.53 -3.87 15.25
CA ALA A 330 0.42 -3.74 16.70
C ALA A 330 -0.94 -4.23 17.23
N ALA A 331 -2.03 -3.79 16.60
CA ALA A 331 -3.38 -4.15 17.02
C ALA A 331 -3.69 -5.65 16.88
N THR A 332 -3.13 -6.31 15.86
CA THR A 332 -3.62 -7.62 15.40
C THR A 332 -2.83 -8.83 15.90
N GLY A 333 -1.81 -8.65 16.75
CA GLY A 333 -0.97 -9.75 17.23
C GLY A 333 0.35 -9.93 16.49
N ILE A 334 0.49 -9.38 15.29
CA ILE A 334 1.69 -9.55 14.46
C ILE A 334 2.94 -9.03 15.20
N ALA A 335 2.84 -7.87 15.85
CA ALA A 335 3.97 -7.26 16.54
C ALA A 335 4.50 -8.12 17.71
N LEU A 336 3.63 -8.81 18.46
CA LEU A 336 4.08 -9.70 19.54
C LEU A 336 4.77 -10.94 19.01
N VAL A 337 4.28 -11.52 17.90
CA VAL A 337 4.92 -12.68 17.24
C VAL A 337 6.28 -12.31 16.67
N GLU A 338 6.42 -11.13 16.06
CA GLU A 338 7.71 -10.64 15.57
C GLU A 338 8.64 -10.13 16.68
N GLY A 339 8.15 -10.08 17.91
CA GLY A 339 8.88 -9.62 19.08
C GLY A 339 10.09 -10.48 19.44
N LYS A 340 10.92 -9.92 20.31
CA LYS A 340 12.07 -10.56 20.93
C LYS A 340 12.22 -10.09 22.36
N ASP A 341 12.56 -10.99 23.27
CA ASP A 341 12.85 -10.67 24.69
C ASP A 341 11.72 -9.89 25.38
N GLY A 342 10.46 -10.21 25.04
CA GLY A 342 9.26 -9.57 25.60
C GLY A 342 8.91 -8.20 25.00
N ALA A 343 9.74 -7.64 24.12
CA ALA A 343 9.44 -6.41 23.39
C ALA A 343 8.76 -6.72 22.02
N PRO A 344 7.75 -5.94 21.61
CA PRO A 344 7.13 -6.09 20.30
C PRO A 344 8.12 -5.81 19.15
N GLY A 345 7.95 -6.52 18.05
CA GLY A 345 8.72 -6.37 16.83
C GLY A 345 7.86 -5.88 15.65
N ALA A 346 8.46 -5.89 14.47
CA ALA A 346 7.80 -5.52 13.23
C ALA A 346 8.18 -6.52 12.12
N LEU A 347 7.28 -6.63 11.14
CA LEU A 347 7.56 -7.31 9.88
C LEU A 347 8.79 -6.69 9.18
N PRO A 348 9.47 -7.44 8.29
CA PRO A 348 10.71 -7.00 7.62
C PRO A 348 10.52 -5.85 6.61
N ALA A 349 9.28 -5.40 6.43
CA ALA A 349 8.82 -4.34 5.53
C ALA A 349 7.46 -3.80 6.06
N GLN A 350 6.96 -2.69 5.48
CA GLN A 350 5.52 -2.40 5.53
C GLN A 350 4.78 -3.36 4.57
N ALA A 351 4.82 -4.65 4.90
CA ALA A 351 4.40 -5.73 4.01
C ALA A 351 2.89 -5.78 3.78
N LEU A 352 2.08 -5.27 4.72
CA LEU A 352 0.65 -5.14 4.55
C LEU A 352 0.35 -4.03 3.54
N ASP A 353 1.04 -2.90 3.62
CA ASP A 353 0.90 -1.79 2.68
C ASP A 353 1.29 -2.21 1.26
N HIS A 354 2.47 -2.82 1.07
CA HIS A 354 2.91 -3.27 -0.26
C HIS A 354 1.97 -4.31 -0.85
N SER A 355 1.56 -5.31 -0.07
CA SER A 355 0.62 -6.33 -0.53
C SER A 355 -0.74 -5.73 -0.87
N ALA A 356 -1.27 -4.83 -0.03
CA ALA A 356 -2.52 -4.15 -0.33
C ALA A 356 -2.44 -3.33 -1.63
N GLY A 357 -1.32 -2.67 -1.88
CA GLY A 357 -1.09 -1.91 -3.11
C GLY A 357 -1.09 -2.77 -4.36
N TYR A 358 -0.36 -3.89 -4.35
CA TYR A 358 -0.35 -4.83 -5.48
C TYR A 358 -1.71 -5.48 -5.69
N LEU A 359 -2.39 -5.91 -4.63
CA LEU A 359 -3.73 -6.49 -4.70
C LEU A 359 -4.76 -5.49 -5.24
N LEU A 360 -4.68 -4.22 -4.83
CA LEU A 360 -5.54 -3.17 -5.38
C LEU A 360 -5.25 -2.91 -6.86
N ALA A 361 -3.97 -2.91 -7.26
CA ALA A 361 -3.62 -2.78 -8.69
C ALA A 361 -4.17 -3.95 -9.50
N ALA A 362 -4.03 -5.18 -9.02
CA ALA A 362 -4.60 -6.37 -9.65
C ALA A 362 -6.12 -6.26 -9.82
N ALA A 363 -6.83 -5.85 -8.76
CA ALA A 363 -8.28 -5.66 -8.79
C ALA A 363 -8.71 -4.59 -9.81
N ILE A 364 -8.00 -3.46 -9.88
CA ILE A 364 -8.27 -2.40 -10.86
C ILE A 364 -8.02 -2.90 -12.29
N VAL A 365 -6.96 -3.67 -12.52
CA VAL A 365 -6.67 -4.25 -13.84
C VAL A 365 -7.75 -5.25 -14.25
N ASP A 366 -8.26 -6.06 -13.31
CA ASP A 366 -9.40 -6.95 -13.56
C ASP A 366 -10.68 -6.17 -13.87
N ASP A 367 -10.95 -5.08 -13.15
CA ASP A 367 -12.11 -4.21 -13.42
C ASP A 367 -12.00 -3.58 -14.84
N VAL A 368 -10.79 -3.21 -15.27
CA VAL A 368 -10.53 -2.76 -16.65
C VAL A 368 -10.75 -3.89 -17.66
N ALA A 369 -10.29 -5.11 -17.36
CA ALA A 369 -10.51 -6.27 -18.23
C ALA A 369 -11.99 -6.60 -18.39
N ALA A 370 -12.76 -6.51 -17.30
CA ALA A 370 -14.21 -6.68 -17.33
C ALA A 370 -14.88 -5.64 -18.26
N VAL A 371 -14.50 -4.36 -18.15
CA VAL A 371 -15.02 -3.31 -19.03
C VAL A 371 -14.65 -3.54 -20.50
N VAL A 372 -13.40 -3.93 -20.78
CA VAL A 372 -12.96 -4.29 -22.14
C VAL A 372 -13.79 -5.46 -22.70
N GLY A 373 -14.13 -6.43 -21.85
CA GLY A 373 -15.00 -7.57 -22.19
C GLY A 373 -16.50 -7.23 -22.30
N GLY A 374 -16.89 -5.96 -22.17
CA GLY A 374 -18.28 -5.51 -22.27
C GLY A 374 -19.06 -5.49 -20.95
N GLY A 375 -18.38 -5.66 -19.81
CA GLY A 375 -18.94 -5.53 -18.47
C GLY A 375 -18.95 -4.09 -17.93
N ASP A 376 -19.38 -3.95 -16.68
CA ASP A 376 -19.49 -2.67 -15.99
C ASP A 376 -18.15 -2.19 -15.40
N ALA A 377 -18.03 -0.87 -15.20
CA ALA A 377 -16.89 -0.30 -14.50
C ALA A 377 -16.95 -0.68 -13.01
N GLY A 378 -15.99 -1.50 -12.58
CA GLY A 378 -15.91 -2.00 -11.23
C GLY A 378 -15.47 -0.96 -10.19
N ARG A 379 -15.83 -1.24 -8.95
CA ARG A 379 -15.30 -0.55 -7.77
C ARG A 379 -14.69 -1.58 -6.84
N SER A 380 -13.42 -1.43 -6.52
CA SER A 380 -12.66 -2.40 -5.75
C SER A 380 -11.98 -1.76 -4.54
N SER A 381 -11.90 -2.49 -3.43
CA SER A 381 -11.27 -2.01 -2.20
C SER A 381 -10.46 -3.08 -1.49
N VAL A 382 -9.34 -2.66 -0.89
CA VAL A 382 -8.46 -3.50 -0.07
C VAL A 382 -8.23 -2.82 1.27
N SER A 383 -8.16 -3.60 2.35
CA SER A 383 -7.84 -3.06 3.68
C SER A 383 -6.63 -3.76 4.27
N LEU A 384 -5.73 -3.02 4.91
CA LEU A 384 -4.55 -3.58 5.58
C LEU A 384 -4.91 -4.63 6.62
N LEU A 385 -6.02 -4.45 7.35
CA LEU A 385 -6.54 -5.40 8.32
C LEU A 385 -6.77 -6.79 7.70
N ARG A 386 -7.38 -6.86 6.52
CA ARG A 386 -7.62 -8.14 5.81
C ARG A 386 -6.34 -8.76 5.26
N VAL A 387 -5.39 -7.94 4.82
CA VAL A 387 -4.06 -8.42 4.42
C VAL A 387 -3.33 -9.00 5.63
N GLY A 388 -3.42 -8.35 6.80
CA GLY A 388 -2.87 -8.86 8.06
C GLY A 388 -3.54 -10.16 8.50
N ALA A 389 -4.87 -10.25 8.39
CA ALA A 389 -5.61 -11.49 8.67
C ALA A 389 -5.20 -12.63 7.71
N ALA A 390 -5.02 -12.33 6.42
CA ALA A 390 -4.52 -13.29 5.43
C ALA A 390 -3.12 -13.80 5.77
N LEU A 391 -2.19 -12.92 6.13
CA LEU A 391 -0.85 -13.29 6.57
C LEU A 391 -0.90 -14.21 7.79
N GLN A 392 -1.79 -13.92 8.75
CA GLN A 392 -1.93 -14.69 9.97
C GLN A 392 -2.50 -16.10 9.76
N ARG A 393 -3.20 -16.35 8.65
CA ARG A 393 -3.70 -17.69 8.26
C ARG A 393 -2.62 -18.57 7.64
N LEU A 394 -1.55 -17.98 7.11
CA LEU A 394 -0.44 -18.75 6.55
C LEU A 394 0.35 -19.46 7.67
N PRO A 395 1.01 -20.60 7.35
CA PRO A 395 1.93 -21.25 8.27
C PRO A 395 3.01 -20.30 8.78
N ARG A 396 3.42 -20.49 10.04
CA ARG A 396 4.41 -19.66 10.72
C ARG A 396 5.59 -20.52 11.15
N SER A 397 6.78 -19.92 11.20
CA SER A 397 7.97 -20.55 11.79
C SER A 397 8.12 -20.15 13.26
N GLU A 398 8.66 -21.04 14.08
CA GLU A 398 8.97 -20.74 15.49
C GLU A 398 10.11 -19.72 15.62
N GLU A 399 11.14 -19.89 14.78
CA GLU A 399 12.29 -19.00 14.72
C GLU A 399 12.25 -18.10 13.48
N ARG A 400 12.79 -16.89 13.62
CA ARG A 400 12.99 -15.99 12.49
C ARG A 400 14.21 -16.49 11.69
N PRO A 401 14.09 -16.72 10.37
CA PRO A 401 15.22 -17.15 9.56
C PRO A 401 16.30 -16.04 9.45
N PRO A 402 17.54 -16.38 9.06
CA PRO A 402 18.55 -15.39 8.72
C PRO A 402 18.05 -14.43 7.64
N SER A 403 18.32 -13.14 7.82
CA SER A 403 17.90 -12.10 6.89
C SER A 403 18.95 -11.88 5.80
N ASP A 404 18.52 -12.00 4.56
CA ASP A 404 19.28 -11.56 3.39
C ASP A 404 18.70 -10.24 2.87
N LEU A 405 19.56 -9.39 2.32
CA LEU A 405 19.12 -8.24 1.53
C LEU A 405 19.10 -8.61 0.04
N PRO A 406 18.15 -8.04 -0.73
CA PRO A 406 18.19 -8.14 -2.18
C PRO A 406 19.51 -7.66 -2.76
N GLY A 407 20.05 -8.38 -3.74
CA GLY A 407 21.33 -8.05 -4.36
C GLY A 407 21.26 -6.87 -5.33
N ALA A 408 22.42 -6.37 -5.77
CA ALA A 408 22.54 -5.21 -6.64
C ALA A 408 21.73 -5.28 -7.96
N ARG A 409 21.50 -6.49 -8.49
CA ARG A 409 20.65 -6.73 -9.69
C ARG A 409 19.18 -6.28 -9.51
N CYS A 410 18.74 -6.12 -8.28
CA CYS A 410 17.39 -5.70 -7.91
C CYS A 410 17.28 -4.18 -7.75
N LEU A 411 18.38 -3.44 -7.94
CA LEU A 411 18.46 -1.99 -7.79
C LEU A 411 18.73 -1.32 -9.13
N VAL A 412 18.34 -0.05 -9.22
CA VAL A 412 18.62 0.83 -10.35
C VAL A 412 18.95 2.23 -9.87
N THR A 413 19.84 2.92 -10.57
CA THR A 413 20.29 4.27 -10.22
C THR A 413 19.99 5.23 -11.38
N HIS A 414 19.30 6.33 -11.07
CA HIS A 414 19.07 7.45 -11.98
C HIS A 414 19.61 8.72 -11.35
N GLY A 415 20.72 9.23 -11.89
CA GLY A 415 21.42 10.36 -11.28
C GLY A 415 21.86 10.04 -9.85
N ALA A 416 21.41 10.85 -8.89
CA ALA A 416 21.73 10.71 -7.47
C ALA A 416 20.86 9.69 -6.71
N VAL A 417 19.82 9.15 -7.34
CA VAL A 417 18.81 8.34 -6.67
C VAL A 417 18.96 6.87 -7.07
N THR A 418 19.15 5.99 -6.09
CA THR A 418 19.10 4.53 -6.25
C THR A 418 17.83 3.99 -5.62
N THR A 419 17.01 3.28 -6.40
CA THR A 419 15.74 2.68 -5.95
C THR A 419 15.69 1.19 -6.25
N ALA A 420 14.75 0.49 -5.61
CA ALA A 420 14.38 -0.86 -6.04
C ALA A 420 13.79 -0.84 -7.45
N ARG A 421 14.20 -1.81 -8.27
CA ARG A 421 13.53 -2.08 -9.55
C ARG A 421 12.12 -2.63 -9.30
N PRO A 422 11.23 -2.63 -10.32
CA PRO A 422 9.89 -3.19 -10.17
C PRO A 422 9.87 -4.64 -9.69
N GLY A 423 8.86 -5.01 -8.91
CA GLY A 423 8.59 -6.39 -8.51
C GLY A 423 8.14 -7.28 -9.69
N LEU A 424 7.51 -6.69 -10.71
CA LEU A 424 7.15 -7.37 -11.95
C LEU A 424 8.39 -7.51 -12.83
N SER A 425 8.98 -8.70 -12.85
CA SER A 425 10.24 -9.03 -13.53
C SER A 425 10.20 -8.87 -15.06
N ALA A 426 9.00 -8.78 -15.65
CA ALA A 426 8.81 -8.46 -17.05
C ALA A 426 9.31 -7.06 -17.43
N PHE A 427 9.50 -6.18 -16.44
CA PHE A 427 10.00 -4.82 -16.62
C PHE A 427 11.37 -4.68 -15.98
N ASP A 428 12.36 -4.31 -16.79
CA ASP A 428 13.71 -4.08 -16.29
C ASP A 428 13.72 -2.92 -15.29
N ASP A 429 12.95 -1.87 -15.56
CA ASP A 429 12.90 -0.61 -14.81
C ASP A 429 11.48 -0.02 -14.77
N HIS A 430 11.26 0.98 -13.90
CA HIS A 430 10.04 1.79 -13.91
C HIS A 430 9.97 2.67 -15.16
N ALA A 431 8.78 3.15 -15.51
CA ALA A 431 8.58 3.96 -16.72
C ALA A 431 9.41 5.26 -16.73
N SER A 432 9.65 5.84 -15.55
CA SER A 432 10.56 6.96 -15.32
C SER A 432 10.92 7.04 -13.84
N PRO A 433 12.02 7.74 -13.46
CA PRO A 433 12.25 8.12 -12.06
C PRO A 433 11.08 8.94 -11.50
N ALA A 434 10.98 9.02 -10.18
CA ALA A 434 9.99 9.88 -9.54
C ALA A 434 10.22 11.34 -9.97
N ALA A 435 9.19 12.00 -10.50
CA ALA A 435 9.23 13.43 -10.78
C ALA A 435 9.40 14.21 -9.46
N VAL A 436 9.88 15.45 -9.52
CA VAL A 436 9.87 16.33 -8.35
C VAL A 436 8.43 16.49 -7.85
N LEU A 437 8.21 16.37 -6.54
CA LEU A 437 6.87 16.43 -5.95
C LEU A 437 6.19 17.76 -6.28
N GLY A 438 5.01 17.71 -6.86
CA GLY A 438 4.21 18.88 -7.23
C GLY A 438 4.74 19.66 -8.45
N SER A 439 5.65 19.08 -9.23
CA SER A 439 6.27 19.76 -10.39
C SER A 439 5.39 19.89 -11.62
N ALA A 440 4.26 19.19 -11.69
CA ALA A 440 3.33 19.27 -12.80
C ALA A 440 2.16 20.21 -12.48
N GLU A 441 1.60 20.81 -13.52
CA GLU A 441 0.30 21.47 -13.45
C GLU A 441 -0.82 20.43 -13.23
N PRO A 442 -1.91 20.77 -12.51
CA PRO A 442 -3.04 19.89 -12.26
C PRO A 442 -3.94 19.77 -13.51
N GLN A 443 -3.37 19.24 -14.60
CA GLN A 443 -4.03 19.04 -15.88
C GLN A 443 -3.55 17.75 -16.56
N TRP A 444 -4.43 17.15 -17.35
CA TRP A 444 -4.06 16.03 -18.20
C TRP A 444 -3.23 16.49 -19.40
N THR A 445 -2.19 15.73 -19.74
CA THR A 445 -1.55 15.87 -21.05
C THR A 445 -2.49 15.34 -22.14
N PRO A 446 -2.39 15.84 -23.39
CA PRO A 446 -3.09 15.25 -24.53
C PRO A 446 -2.85 13.74 -24.59
N ARG A 447 -3.88 12.94 -24.89
CA ARG A 447 -3.73 11.49 -25.06
C ARG A 447 -2.82 11.24 -26.26
N SER A 448 -1.80 10.40 -26.08
CA SER A 448 -0.83 10.01 -27.10
C SER A 448 -1.30 8.86 -27.98
#